data_AF-A0A6N7FDC4-F1
#
_entry.id   AF-A0A6N7FDC4-F1
#
_cell.length_a   1.000
_cell.length_b   1.000
_cell.length_c   1.000
_cell.angle_alpha   90.00
_cell.angle_beta   90.00
_cell.angle_gamma   90.00
#
_symmetry.space_group_name_H-M   'P 1'
#
loop_
_entity.id
_entity.type
_entity.pdbx_description
1 polymer ?
#
loop_
_entity_poly.entity_id
_entity_poly.type
_entity_poly.pdbx_seq_one_letter_code
_entity_poly.pdbx_strand_id
1 'polypeptide(L)'
;SVPPQGGRKHPQQEFLQVDTTNILFICGGAFAGLDRIISARGQGSSIGIGANVAAPDERKTGEILREVEPEDLLKFGLIPEFVGRLPVIATLDDLDEAALVEILVKPKNALVKQYSMLFEMEDVSLTFSDDALHSIAKRANLRKTGARGLRSILEAILLDTMYDLPGLEGVEEVAINSEVVEGRAKPLYIYADRREDMGSSA
;
A
#
# COMPACT_ATOMS: atom_id res chain seq x y z
N SER A 1 -31.14 10.75 13.11
CA SER A 1 -31.33 12.18 12.86
C SER A 1 -30.12 12.79 12.16
N VAL A 2 -30.36 13.45 11.02
CA VAL A 2 -29.36 14.13 10.19
C VAL A 2 -29.88 15.53 9.86
N PRO A 3 -29.05 16.60 9.92
CA PRO A 3 -29.49 17.94 9.54
C PRO A 3 -29.75 18.01 8.01
N PRO A 4 -30.90 18.54 7.55
CA PRO A 4 -31.31 18.51 6.15
C PRO A 4 -30.41 19.31 5.20
N GLN A 5 -29.72 20.33 5.71
CA GLN A 5 -28.86 21.22 4.92
C GLN A 5 -27.37 21.10 5.29
N GLY A 6 -26.98 20.02 5.98
CA GLY A 6 -25.66 19.92 6.59
C GLY A 6 -25.49 20.84 7.80
N GLY A 7 -24.29 20.85 8.40
CA GLY A 7 -23.99 21.61 9.62
C GLY A 7 -24.01 20.76 10.89
N ARG A 8 -23.78 21.40 12.05
CA ARG A 8 -23.76 20.72 13.35
C ARG A 8 -25.18 20.41 13.81
N LYS A 9 -25.37 19.30 14.54
CA LYS A 9 -26.66 18.98 15.17
C LYS A 9 -27.00 20.05 16.21
N HIS A 10 -27.94 20.94 15.89
CA HIS A 10 -28.44 21.94 16.81
C HIS A 10 -29.84 21.55 17.32
N PRO A 11 -30.14 21.64 18.63
CA PRO A 11 -31.41 21.14 19.18
C PRO A 11 -32.69 21.76 18.58
N GLN A 12 -32.60 22.98 18.06
CA GLN A 12 -33.74 23.74 17.49
C GLN A 12 -33.93 23.49 15.98
N GLN A 13 -33.07 22.70 15.34
CA GLN A 13 -33.12 22.46 13.91
C GLN A 13 -34.01 21.24 13.60
N GLU A 14 -34.80 21.31 12.53
CA GLU A 14 -35.51 20.13 12.03
C GLU A 14 -34.52 19.05 11.58
N PHE A 15 -34.77 17.81 11.97
CA PHE A 15 -33.92 16.67 11.65
C PHE A 15 -34.65 15.70 10.73
N LEU A 16 -33.97 15.24 9.68
CA LEU A 16 -34.41 14.05 8.96
C LEU A 16 -34.15 12.82 9.81
N GLN A 17 -35.16 11.96 9.95
CA GLN A 17 -34.97 10.63 10.50
C GLN A 17 -34.51 9.69 9.39
N VAL A 18 -33.48 8.92 9.69
CA VAL A 18 -32.92 7.90 8.80
C VAL A 18 -32.87 6.62 9.61
N ASP A 19 -33.53 5.59 9.11
CA ASP A 19 -33.44 4.24 9.68
C ASP A 19 -32.11 3.61 9.22
N THR A 20 -31.28 3.26 10.20
CA THR A 20 -29.96 2.66 9.95
C THR A 20 -29.97 1.13 10.02
N THR A 21 -31.14 0.49 10.20
CA THR A 21 -31.27 -0.97 10.43
C THR A 21 -30.64 -1.80 9.31
N ASN A 22 -30.79 -1.36 8.05
CA ASN A 22 -30.29 -2.08 6.87
C ASN A 22 -29.02 -1.47 6.27
N ILE A 23 -28.34 -0.58 6.99
CA ILE A 23 -27.06 -0.02 6.55
C ILE A 23 -25.94 -0.99 6.95
N LEU A 24 -25.14 -1.43 5.99
CA LEU A 24 -23.93 -2.21 6.27
C LEU A 24 -22.85 -1.30 6.86
N PHE A 25 -22.34 -1.66 8.03
CA PHE A 25 -21.22 -0.98 8.66
C PHE A 25 -19.96 -1.83 8.50
N ILE A 26 -18.94 -1.26 7.87
CA ILE A 26 -17.59 -1.85 7.79
C ILE A 26 -16.67 -0.95 8.61
N CYS A 27 -16.19 -1.48 9.74
CA CYS A 27 -15.26 -0.79 10.62
C CYS A 27 -13.87 -1.43 10.44
N GLY A 28 -12.86 -0.63 10.11
CA GLY A 28 -11.49 -1.09 9.92
C GLY A 28 -10.50 -0.14 10.57
N GLY A 29 -9.36 -0.69 11.02
CA GLY A 29 -8.31 0.07 11.70
C GLY A 29 -7.03 -0.76 11.86
N ALA A 30 -5.94 -0.09 12.23
CA ALA A 30 -4.69 -0.75 12.59
C ALA A 30 -4.62 -0.87 14.12
N PHE A 31 -4.71 -2.11 14.62
CA PHE A 31 -4.74 -2.41 16.06
C PHE A 31 -3.34 -2.73 16.57
N ALA A 32 -2.48 -1.71 16.65
CA ALA A 32 -1.09 -1.89 17.06
C ALA A 32 -0.99 -2.42 18.50
N GLY A 33 -0.29 -3.54 18.69
CA GLY A 33 -0.14 -4.20 19.99
C GLY A 33 -1.19 -5.27 20.30
N LEU A 34 -2.20 -5.45 19.44
CA LEU A 34 -3.18 -6.53 19.57
C LEU A 34 -2.52 -7.91 19.42
N ASP A 35 -1.53 -8.02 18.55
CA ASP A 35 -0.66 -9.19 18.37
C ASP A 35 -0.06 -9.69 19.69
N ARG A 36 0.38 -8.78 20.55
CA ARG A 36 0.95 -9.11 21.87
C ARG A 36 -0.11 -9.66 22.83
N ILE A 37 -1.32 -9.12 22.79
CA ILE A 37 -2.45 -9.56 23.63
C ILE A 37 -2.86 -10.97 23.24
N ILE A 38 -3.00 -11.22 21.93
CA ILE A 38 -3.34 -12.54 21.38
C ILE A 38 -2.25 -13.56 21.75
N SER A 39 -0.97 -13.21 21.56
CA SER A 39 0.16 -14.10 21.86
C SER A 39 0.21 -14.46 23.35
N ALA A 40 -0.06 -13.48 24.23
CA ALA A 40 -0.09 -13.68 25.68
C ALA A 40 -1.24 -14.58 26.14
N ARG A 41 -2.34 -14.69 25.39
CA ARG A 41 -3.42 -15.64 25.70
C ARG A 41 -2.97 -17.10 25.56
N GLY A 42 -2.13 -17.39 24.57
CA GLY A 42 -1.59 -18.74 24.35
C GLY A 42 -0.43 -19.11 25.27
N GLN A 43 0.31 -18.12 25.77
CA GLN A 43 1.49 -18.34 26.62
C GLN A 43 1.15 -18.13 28.10
N GLY A 44 0.87 -19.23 28.81
CA GLY A 44 0.73 -19.19 30.27
C GLY A 44 2.03 -18.73 30.94
N SER A 45 2.02 -17.59 31.63
CA SER A 45 3.17 -17.15 32.41
C SER A 45 3.35 -18.08 33.61
N SER A 46 4.28 -19.03 33.52
CA SER A 46 4.74 -19.80 34.68
C SER A 46 6.05 -19.20 35.18
N ILE A 47 6.09 -18.85 36.47
CA ILE A 47 7.31 -18.41 37.15
C ILE A 47 7.62 -19.48 38.19
N GLY A 48 8.76 -20.18 38.04
CA GLY A 48 9.18 -21.24 38.95
C GLY A 48 10.29 -22.12 38.38
N ILE A 49 11.01 -22.81 39.26
CA ILE A 49 12.04 -23.81 38.93
C ILE A 49 11.32 -25.05 38.36
N GLY A 50 10.90 -24.99 37.09
CA GLY A 50 9.97 -25.94 36.46
C GLY A 50 8.93 -25.30 35.55
N ALA A 51 8.94 -23.97 35.44
CA ALA A 51 8.15 -23.24 34.47
C ALA A 51 8.57 -23.60 33.05
N ASN A 52 7.58 -23.89 32.20
CA ASN A 52 7.80 -24.05 30.77
C ASN A 52 7.97 -22.65 30.17
N VAL A 53 9.22 -22.21 30.03
CA VAL A 53 9.52 -20.93 29.37
C VAL A 53 9.25 -21.11 27.89
N ALA A 54 8.12 -20.58 27.43
CA ALA A 54 7.77 -20.61 26.03
C ALA A 54 8.87 -19.89 25.21
N ALA A 55 9.24 -20.49 24.07
CA ALA A 55 10.12 -19.86 23.12
C ALA A 55 9.51 -18.54 22.61
N PRO A 56 10.34 -17.60 22.10
CA PRO A 56 9.84 -16.41 21.42
C PRO A 56 8.85 -16.83 20.32
N ASP A 57 7.71 -16.14 20.22
CA ASP A 57 6.71 -16.44 19.19
C ASP A 57 7.30 -16.13 17.81
N GLU A 58 7.49 -17.17 16.98
CA GLU A 58 8.08 -17.06 15.63
C GLU A 58 7.03 -16.76 14.56
N ARG A 59 5.73 -16.75 14.91
CA ARG A 59 4.63 -16.53 13.97
C ARG A 59 4.66 -15.11 13.40
N LYS A 60 4.19 -14.96 12.17
CA LYS A 60 4.02 -13.64 11.55
C LYS A 60 2.81 -12.92 12.17
N THR A 61 2.84 -11.58 12.17
CA THR A 61 1.74 -10.76 12.70
C THR A 61 0.39 -11.15 12.12
N GLY A 62 0.31 -11.32 10.79
CA GLY A 62 -0.93 -11.75 10.12
C GLY A 62 -1.48 -13.08 10.62
N GLU A 63 -0.61 -14.06 10.91
CA GLU A 63 -0.99 -15.37 11.44
C GLU A 63 -1.56 -15.26 12.85
N ILE A 64 -0.91 -14.46 13.71
CA ILE A 64 -1.39 -14.18 15.07
C ILE A 64 -2.76 -13.51 15.02
N LEU A 65 -2.93 -12.52 14.14
CA LEU A 65 -4.20 -11.78 14.02
C LEU A 65 -5.36 -12.69 13.60
N ARG A 66 -5.14 -13.74 12.81
CA ARG A 66 -6.19 -14.70 12.42
C ARG A 66 -6.80 -15.45 13.60
N GLU A 67 -6.08 -15.55 14.71
CA GLU A 67 -6.55 -16.18 15.95
C GLU A 67 -7.27 -15.20 16.88
N VAL A 68 -7.55 -13.97 16.44
CA VAL A 68 -8.22 -12.97 17.29
C VAL A 68 -9.58 -13.47 17.79
N GLU A 69 -9.84 -13.27 19.08
CA GLU A 69 -11.13 -13.52 19.70
C GLU A 69 -11.70 -12.22 20.30
N PRO A 70 -13.02 -12.16 20.55
CA PRO A 70 -13.66 -10.99 21.16
C PRO A 70 -13.01 -10.57 22.49
N GLU A 71 -12.50 -11.49 23.29
CA GLU A 71 -11.85 -11.18 24.56
C GLU A 71 -10.54 -10.38 24.40
N ASP A 72 -9.81 -10.56 23.29
CA ASP A 72 -8.60 -9.78 23.01
C ASP A 72 -8.97 -8.33 22.71
N LEU A 73 -10.07 -8.13 21.99
CA LEU A 73 -10.60 -6.81 21.67
C LEU A 73 -11.05 -6.05 22.92
N LEU A 74 -11.61 -6.77 23.91
CA LEU A 74 -11.94 -6.21 25.21
C LEU A 74 -10.68 -5.80 25.99
N LYS A 75 -9.68 -6.70 26.06
CA LYS A 75 -8.38 -6.42 26.70
C LYS A 75 -7.64 -5.26 26.00
N PHE A 76 -7.81 -5.11 24.69
CA PHE A 76 -7.27 -4.02 23.90
C PHE A 76 -7.96 -2.67 24.23
N GLY A 77 -9.18 -2.70 24.76
CA GLY A 77 -9.90 -1.52 25.24
C GLY A 77 -11.23 -1.23 24.53
N LEU A 78 -11.71 -2.11 23.66
CA LEU A 78 -13.05 -1.99 23.09
C LEU A 78 -14.11 -2.42 24.11
N ILE A 79 -15.25 -1.73 24.11
CA ILE A 79 -16.36 -2.07 25.01
C ILE A 79 -17.18 -3.27 24.48
N PRO A 80 -17.73 -4.13 25.34
CA PRO A 80 -18.47 -5.32 24.92
C PRO A 80 -19.66 -5.05 24.01
N GLU A 81 -20.40 -3.97 24.26
CA GLU A 81 -21.59 -3.60 23.48
C GLU A 81 -21.24 -3.24 22.04
N PHE A 82 -20.03 -2.72 21.82
CA PHE A 82 -19.53 -2.37 20.50
C PHE A 82 -19.04 -3.61 19.74
N VAL A 83 -18.25 -4.46 20.40
CA VAL A 83 -17.78 -5.73 19.82
C VAL A 83 -18.95 -6.65 19.49
N GLY A 84 -19.97 -6.71 20.35
CA GLY A 84 -21.18 -7.49 20.12
C GLY A 84 -22.01 -7.05 18.90
N ARG A 85 -21.85 -5.82 18.43
CA ARG A 85 -22.48 -5.33 17.18
C ARG A 85 -21.67 -5.65 15.93
N LEU A 86 -20.45 -6.16 16.08
CA LEU A 86 -19.52 -6.50 15.00
C LEU A 86 -19.19 -8.01 15.04
N PRO A 87 -20.15 -8.89 14.68
CA PRO A 87 -19.98 -10.34 14.78
C PRO A 87 -18.99 -10.92 13.75
N VAL A 88 -18.69 -10.17 12.68
CA VAL A 88 -17.77 -10.59 11.62
C VAL A 88 -16.45 -9.86 11.79
N ILE A 89 -15.38 -10.63 12.01
CA ILE A 89 -14.01 -10.12 12.08
C ILE A 89 -13.24 -10.65 10.87
N ALA A 90 -12.58 -9.74 10.15
CA ALA A 90 -11.70 -10.06 9.04
C ALA A 90 -10.31 -9.48 9.33
N THR A 91 -9.30 -10.33 9.22
CA THR A 91 -7.89 -9.96 9.44
C THR A 91 -7.18 -9.89 8.10
N LEU A 92 -6.23 -8.97 7.99
CA LEU A 92 -5.41 -8.82 6.80
C LEU A 92 -3.99 -9.33 7.08
N ASP A 93 -3.40 -10.01 6.11
CA ASP A 93 -2.02 -10.41 6.16
C ASP A 93 -1.08 -9.26 5.78
N ASP A 94 0.17 -9.36 6.21
CA ASP A 94 1.22 -8.43 5.81
C ASP A 94 1.51 -8.56 4.30
N LEU A 95 1.82 -7.43 3.67
CA LEU A 95 2.20 -7.40 2.26
C LEU A 95 3.60 -7.98 2.09
N ASP A 96 3.73 -9.02 1.27
CA ASP A 96 5.01 -9.55 0.83
C ASP A 96 5.51 -8.84 -0.44
N GLU A 97 6.73 -9.17 -0.86
CA GLU A 97 7.34 -8.57 -2.06
C GLU A 97 6.50 -8.84 -3.32
N ALA A 98 5.96 -10.06 -3.46
CA ALA A 98 5.14 -10.44 -4.61
C ALA A 98 3.84 -9.61 -4.66
N ALA A 99 3.15 -9.45 -3.53
CA ALA A 99 1.95 -8.62 -3.42
C ALA A 99 2.23 -7.15 -3.76
N LEU A 100 3.40 -6.62 -3.36
CA LEU A 100 3.79 -5.25 -3.72
C LEU A 100 4.03 -5.10 -5.23
N VAL A 101 4.67 -6.07 -5.88
CA VAL A 101 4.82 -6.09 -7.34
C VAL A 101 3.45 -6.18 -8.03
N GLU A 102 2.54 -7.02 -7.51
CA GLU A 102 1.19 -7.07 -8.04
C GLU A 102 0.48 -5.72 -7.92
N ILE A 103 0.59 -5.02 -6.78
CA ILE A 103 0.01 -3.69 -6.57
C ILE A 103 0.58 -2.66 -7.54
N LEU A 104 1.86 -2.76 -7.90
CA LEU A 104 2.52 -1.85 -8.85
C LEU A 104 1.97 -1.99 -10.28
N VAL A 105 1.50 -3.17 -10.68
CA VAL A 105 1.19 -3.49 -12.09
C VAL A 105 -0.27 -3.87 -12.35
N LYS A 106 -0.84 -4.78 -11.55
CA LYS A 106 -2.13 -5.44 -11.86
C LYS A 106 -3.35 -4.54 -11.72
N PRO A 107 -3.54 -3.77 -10.62
CA PRO A 107 -4.75 -2.96 -10.43
C PRO A 107 -5.07 -2.05 -11.62
N LYS A 108 -6.35 -1.70 -11.77
CA LYS A 108 -6.76 -0.73 -12.80
C LYS A 108 -6.02 0.60 -12.65
N ASN A 109 -5.87 1.05 -11.39
CA ASN A 109 -5.20 2.30 -11.04
C ASN A 109 -3.79 2.03 -10.46
N ALA A 110 -3.07 1.05 -11.01
CA ALA A 110 -1.73 0.71 -10.54
C ALA A 110 -0.73 1.85 -10.79
N LEU A 111 0.29 1.99 -9.93
CA LEU A 111 1.22 3.13 -9.98
C LEU A 111 2.00 3.18 -11.29
N VAL A 112 2.45 2.03 -11.82
CA VAL A 112 3.15 1.99 -13.10
C VAL A 112 2.26 2.57 -14.21
N LYS A 113 0.99 2.17 -14.27
CA LYS A 113 0.03 2.69 -15.27
C LYS A 113 -0.22 4.19 -15.12
N GLN A 114 -0.27 4.69 -13.89
CA GLN A 114 -0.42 6.13 -13.63
C GLN A 114 0.77 6.92 -14.17
N TYR A 115 2.00 6.46 -13.94
CA TYR A 115 3.20 7.13 -14.45
C TYR A 115 3.38 6.92 -15.96
N SER A 116 3.05 5.75 -16.52
CA SER A 116 3.05 5.55 -17.97
C SER A 116 2.10 6.53 -18.66
N MET A 117 0.87 6.68 -18.16
CA MET A 117 -0.07 7.68 -18.69
C MET A 117 0.47 9.11 -18.57
N LEU A 118 1.17 9.44 -17.48
CA LEU A 118 1.77 10.76 -17.30
C LEU A 118 2.87 11.04 -18.34
N PHE A 119 3.71 10.06 -18.66
CA PHE A 119 4.74 10.17 -19.69
C PHE A 119 4.14 10.19 -21.10
N GLU A 120 3.05 9.44 -21.33
CA GLU A 120 2.31 9.46 -22.60
C GLU A 120 1.74 10.85 -22.92
N MET A 121 1.47 11.70 -21.92
CA MET A 121 1.06 13.09 -22.14
C MET A 121 2.16 13.95 -22.77
N GLU A 122 3.42 13.53 -22.66
CA GLU A 122 4.60 14.13 -23.30
C GLU A 122 5.03 13.33 -24.55
N ASP A 123 4.17 12.45 -25.07
CA ASP A 123 4.45 11.55 -26.20
C ASP A 123 5.64 10.58 -25.96
N VAL A 124 5.96 10.28 -24.69
CA VAL A 124 7.04 9.35 -24.30
C VAL A 124 6.47 8.11 -23.63
N SER A 125 7.00 6.93 -23.99
CA SER A 125 6.67 5.68 -23.31
C SER A 125 7.55 5.45 -22.08
N LEU A 126 6.98 4.93 -20.99
CA LEU A 126 7.72 4.59 -19.76
C LEU A 126 7.62 3.09 -19.50
N THR A 127 8.77 2.41 -19.48
CA THR A 127 8.88 0.97 -19.22
C THR A 127 9.67 0.68 -17.96
N PHE A 128 9.20 -0.32 -17.21
CA PHE A 128 9.91 -0.88 -16.06
C PHE A 128 10.23 -2.32 -16.36
N SER A 129 11.49 -2.69 -16.18
CA SER A 129 11.91 -4.08 -16.17
C SER A 129 11.42 -4.82 -14.92
N ASP A 130 11.27 -6.14 -15.01
CA ASP A 130 10.79 -6.96 -13.89
C ASP A 130 11.71 -6.84 -12.65
N ASP A 131 13.03 -6.79 -12.85
CA ASP A 131 14.01 -6.60 -11.77
C ASP A 131 13.88 -5.22 -11.11
N ALA A 132 13.50 -4.17 -11.86
CA ALA A 132 13.20 -2.88 -11.28
C ALA A 132 11.98 -2.95 -10.34
N LEU A 133 10.90 -3.62 -10.76
CA LEU A 133 9.69 -3.77 -9.95
C LEU A 133 9.97 -4.52 -8.64
N HIS A 134 10.73 -5.61 -8.71
CA HIS A 134 11.19 -6.35 -7.54
C HIS A 134 12.07 -5.50 -6.62
N SER A 135 13.01 -4.74 -7.18
CA SER A 135 13.87 -3.83 -6.40
C SER A 135 13.07 -2.74 -5.67
N ILE A 136 12.05 -2.16 -6.33
CA ILE A 136 11.13 -1.19 -5.72
C ILE A 136 10.36 -1.83 -4.56
N ALA A 137 9.80 -3.03 -4.75
CA ALA A 137 9.06 -3.76 -3.74
C ALA A 137 9.94 -4.09 -2.51
N LYS A 138 11.16 -4.59 -2.74
CA LYS A 138 12.13 -4.86 -1.68
C LYS A 138 12.49 -3.61 -0.88
N ARG A 139 12.69 -2.47 -1.56
CA ARG A 139 12.98 -1.18 -0.94
C ARG A 139 11.80 -0.66 -0.11
N ALA A 140 10.55 -0.90 -0.54
CA ALA A 140 9.36 -0.56 0.23
C ALA A 140 9.22 -1.40 1.50
N ASN A 141 9.51 -2.70 1.43
CA ASN A 141 9.53 -3.59 2.59
C ASN A 141 10.57 -3.18 3.63
N LEU A 142 11.79 -2.83 3.19
CA LEU A 142 12.85 -2.32 4.07
C LEU A 142 12.43 -1.07 4.84
N ARG A 143 11.62 -0.20 4.23
CA ARG A 143 11.10 1.02 4.87
C ARG A 143 9.92 0.79 5.82
N LYS A 144 9.37 -0.44 5.90
CA LYS A 144 8.19 -0.79 6.70
C LYS A 144 6.97 0.13 6.47
N THR A 145 6.85 0.67 5.26
CA THR A 145 5.75 1.58 4.87
C THR A 145 4.65 0.86 4.08
N GLY A 146 4.88 -0.40 3.69
CA GLY A 146 3.96 -1.19 2.86
C GLY A 146 3.69 -0.53 1.51
N ALA A 147 2.50 -0.78 0.94
CA ALA A 147 2.09 -0.22 -0.35
C ALA A 147 2.09 1.32 -0.39
N ARG A 148 1.89 1.99 0.76
CA ARG A 148 1.90 3.46 0.83
C ARG A 148 3.27 4.05 0.47
N GLY A 149 4.35 3.31 0.70
CA GLY A 149 5.70 3.73 0.36
C GLY A 149 6.08 3.59 -1.11
N LEU A 150 5.30 2.85 -1.90
CA LEU A 150 5.64 2.59 -3.31
C LEU A 150 5.64 3.88 -4.14
N ARG A 151 4.66 4.76 -3.91
CA ARG A 151 4.55 6.03 -4.64
C ARG A 151 5.77 6.93 -4.40
N SER A 152 6.19 7.09 -3.14
CA SER A 152 7.33 7.96 -2.82
C SER A 152 8.65 7.40 -3.34
N ILE A 153 8.78 6.08 -3.48
CA ILE A 153 9.95 5.46 -4.12
C ILE A 153 9.95 5.76 -5.61
N LEU A 154 8.82 5.55 -6.30
CA LEU A 154 8.70 5.85 -7.72
C LEU A 154 8.93 7.33 -8.03
N GLU A 155 8.31 8.21 -7.26
CA GLU A 155 8.46 9.67 -7.42
C GLU A 155 9.93 10.09 -7.25
N ALA A 156 10.64 9.54 -6.27
CA ALA A 156 12.07 9.82 -6.10
C ALA A 156 12.94 9.31 -7.26
N ILE A 157 12.56 8.21 -7.93
CA ILE A 157 13.29 7.66 -9.08
C ILE A 157 13.02 8.49 -10.34
N LEU A 158 11.78 8.91 -10.53
CA LEU A 158 11.32 9.56 -11.75
C LEU A 158 11.45 11.10 -11.71
N LEU A 159 11.71 11.69 -10.54
CA LEU A 159 11.69 13.15 -10.37
C LEU A 159 12.59 13.88 -11.38
N ASP A 160 13.86 13.49 -11.44
CA ASP A 160 14.84 14.13 -12.32
C ASP A 160 14.45 13.94 -13.78
N THR A 161 14.02 12.74 -14.16
CA THR A 161 13.54 12.45 -15.51
C THR A 161 12.34 13.30 -15.88
N MET A 162 11.32 13.39 -15.02
CA MET A 162 10.13 14.20 -15.29
C MET A 162 10.45 15.70 -15.37
N TYR A 163 11.47 16.16 -14.66
CA TYR A 163 11.94 17.54 -14.73
C TYR A 163 12.66 17.84 -16.05
N ASP A 164 13.52 16.93 -16.51
CA ASP A 164 14.32 17.11 -17.72
C ASP A 164 13.53 16.80 -19.00
N LEU A 165 12.54 15.90 -18.95
CA LEU A 165 11.82 15.37 -20.11
C LEU A 165 11.26 16.46 -21.05
N PRO A 166 10.59 17.52 -20.56
CA PRO A 166 10.05 18.57 -21.44
C PRO A 166 11.12 19.35 -22.21
N GLY A 167 12.38 19.30 -21.78
CA GLY A 167 13.51 19.93 -22.45
C GLY A 167 14.27 19.00 -23.40
N LEU A 168 13.94 17.71 -23.47
CA LEU A 168 14.60 16.72 -24.30
C LEU A 168 13.83 16.53 -25.61
N GLU A 169 14.49 16.73 -26.75
CA GLU A 169 13.90 16.49 -28.07
C GLU A 169 14.19 15.06 -28.56
N GLY A 170 13.16 14.39 -29.09
CA GLY A 170 13.30 13.12 -29.82
C GLY A 170 13.40 11.87 -28.94
N VAL A 171 13.12 11.95 -27.64
CA VAL A 171 12.97 10.79 -26.76
C VAL A 171 11.64 10.10 -27.07
N GLU A 172 11.67 8.80 -27.34
CA GLU A 172 10.45 7.99 -27.55
C GLU A 172 10.14 7.07 -26.35
N GLU A 173 11.19 6.63 -25.63
CA GLU A 173 11.03 5.72 -24.51
C GLU A 173 12.03 6.03 -23.39
N VAL A 174 11.55 5.93 -22.15
CA VAL A 174 12.35 5.89 -20.93
C VAL A 174 12.23 4.52 -20.31
N ALA A 175 13.37 3.84 -20.13
CA ALA A 175 13.44 2.52 -19.52
C ALA A 175 14.12 2.56 -18.15
N ILE A 176 13.48 1.93 -17.15
CA ILE A 176 13.94 1.85 -15.76
C ILE A 176 14.35 0.41 -15.42
N ASN A 177 15.60 0.25 -14.96
CA ASN A 177 16.17 -1.02 -14.49
C ASN A 177 16.44 -1.03 -12.96
N SER A 178 16.81 -2.19 -12.42
CA SER A 178 17.14 -2.32 -10.99
C SER A 178 18.28 -1.39 -10.54
N GLU A 179 19.29 -1.13 -11.38
CA GLU A 179 20.41 -0.25 -11.05
C GLU A 179 19.97 1.21 -10.83
N VAL A 180 18.99 1.68 -11.62
CA VAL A 180 18.38 3.00 -11.45
C VAL A 180 17.61 3.08 -10.14
N VAL A 181 16.83 2.04 -9.80
CA VAL A 181 16.09 1.95 -8.54
C VAL A 181 17.02 2.02 -7.33
N GLU A 182 18.22 1.45 -7.47
CA GLU A 182 19.26 1.43 -6.45
C GLU A 182 20.14 2.68 -6.44
N GLY A 183 19.97 3.59 -7.40
CA GLY A 183 20.73 4.83 -7.51
C GLY A 183 22.16 4.65 -8.03
N ARG A 184 22.45 3.54 -8.72
CA ARG A 184 23.77 3.24 -9.29
C ARG A 184 23.90 3.68 -10.75
N ALA A 185 22.77 3.85 -11.44
CA ALA A 185 22.70 4.25 -12.83
C ALA A 185 21.63 5.34 -13.05
N LYS A 186 21.68 5.99 -14.21
CA LYS A 186 20.61 6.91 -14.67
C LYS A 186 19.61 6.16 -15.55
N PRO A 187 18.34 6.62 -15.61
CA PRO A 187 17.35 6.13 -16.57
C PRO A 187 17.89 6.09 -18.00
N LEU A 188 17.50 5.06 -18.75
CA LEU A 188 17.88 4.91 -20.15
C LEU A 188 16.88 5.66 -21.02
N TYR A 189 17.37 6.56 -21.87
CA TYR A 189 16.58 7.32 -22.84
C TYR A 189 16.81 6.73 -24.22
N ILE A 190 15.74 6.31 -24.88
CA ILE A 190 15.76 5.78 -26.24
C ILE A 190 15.22 6.88 -27.14
N TYR A 191 16.02 7.24 -28.15
CA TYR A 191 15.70 8.28 -29.11
C TYR A 191 15.22 7.66 -30.42
N ALA A 192 14.30 8.34 -31.10
CA ALA A 192 13.87 7.95 -32.43
C ALA A 192 15.08 7.85 -33.37
N ASP A 193 15.19 6.74 -34.11
CA ASP A 193 16.13 6.66 -35.23
C ASP A 193 15.71 7.73 -36.26
N ARG A 194 16.52 8.78 -36.41
CA ARG A 194 16.44 9.62 -37.61
C ARG A 194 16.71 8.69 -38.78
N ARG A 195 15.66 8.32 -39.52
CA ARG A 195 15.81 7.91 -40.91
C ARG A 195 16.49 9.08 -41.62
N GLU A 196 17.81 9.00 -41.77
CA GLU A 196 18.50 9.80 -42.78
C GLU A 196 17.83 9.46 -44.11
N ASP A 197 17.22 10.48 -44.74
CA ASP A 197 16.77 10.43 -46.12
C ASP A 197 17.99 10.15 -47.03
N MET A 198 18.34 8.87 -47.17
CA MET A 198 19.13 8.38 -48.29
C MET A 198 18.20 8.05 -49.46
N GLY A 199 17.91 9.08 -50.25
CA GLY A 199 17.30 8.97 -51.58
C GLY A 199 16.79 10.34 -52.05
N SER A 200 17.19 10.94 -53.17
CA SER A 200 17.97 10.48 -54.32
C SER A 200 18.55 11.73 -54.99
N SER A 201 19.88 11.88 -54.97
CA SER A 201 20.60 12.71 -55.94
C SER A 201 21.17 11.80 -57.01
N ALA A 202 20.37 11.57 -58.06
CA ALA A 202 20.78 11.21 -59.42
C ALA A 202 19.56 11.34 -60.34
#